data_AF-A0A922NH54-F1
#
_entry.id   AF-A0A922NH54-F1
#
_cell.length_a   1.000
_cell.length_b   1.000
_cell.length_c   1.000
_cell.angle_alpha   90.00
_cell.angle_beta   90.00
_cell.angle_gamma   90.00
#
_symmetry.space_group_name_H-M   'P 1'
#
loop_
_entity.id
_entity.type
_entity.pdbx_description
1 polymer ?
#
loop_
_entity_poly.entity_id
_entity_poly.type
_entity_poly.pdbx_seq_one_letter_code
_entity_poly.pdbx_strand_id
1 'polypeptide(L)'
;MPTLKTLQVPYQRPHTRPLQQFAAHGDSQCLPETSPQLLEEAAAKRVTCRKYSPFVAGRARVATVTAQFGEPQEHYQRALKTHLLHALVHGTEVRVMCDAMVDDLWNKPAFILNLLMQEMLKPEKDRLEWIQWVDRDTLILEQCRPITSFLPPSDEALRGSLWGRNDDAPKNETHMLVTKDWNGLNNGIFMLRVNNWAIDLFTAILAFRHYKPDVDLPFTEQSAMEHVLREDQFKDQARYVPQHWFNGYEEGGADLFDKRENIEGMKEYFVRRGDYLLHFAGRSDRSNLLKEWSDMLEHQGDVWQEDRVQRDVRAEVQTFYRDLGQGK
;
A
#
# COMPACT_ATOMS: atom_id res chain seq x y z
N MET A 1 -24.70 -11.88 56.06
CA MET A 1 -23.89 -11.11 55.08
C MET A 1 -23.15 -12.10 54.20
N PRO A 2 -23.53 -12.28 52.92
CA PRO A 2 -22.74 -13.06 51.97
C PRO A 2 -21.76 -12.14 51.23
N THR A 3 -20.50 -12.53 51.21
CA THR A 3 -19.38 -11.85 50.56
C THR A 3 -19.44 -12.03 49.04
N LEU A 4 -19.50 -10.91 48.32
CA LEU A 4 -19.33 -10.83 46.87
C LEU A 4 -17.92 -11.33 46.49
N LYS A 5 -17.85 -12.52 45.87
CA LYS A 5 -16.66 -12.96 45.14
C LYS A 5 -16.56 -12.12 43.86
N THR A 6 -15.52 -11.31 43.79
CA THR A 6 -15.09 -10.56 42.61
C THR A 6 -14.81 -11.51 41.45
N LEU A 7 -15.64 -11.41 40.40
CA LEU A 7 -15.34 -11.99 39.08
C LEU A 7 -14.16 -11.22 38.49
N GLN A 8 -12.96 -11.81 38.54
CA GLN A 8 -11.84 -11.33 37.74
C GLN A 8 -12.10 -11.68 36.27
N VAL A 9 -12.44 -10.66 35.49
CA VAL A 9 -12.37 -10.72 34.03
C VAL A 9 -10.90 -10.92 33.65
N PRO A 10 -10.53 -11.95 32.87
CA PRO A 10 -9.15 -12.12 32.47
C PRO A 10 -8.79 -11.02 31.48
N TYR A 11 -8.02 -10.02 31.95
CA TYR A 11 -7.29 -9.11 31.09
C TYR A 11 -6.36 -9.97 30.22
N GLN A 12 -6.50 -9.90 28.90
CA GLN A 12 -5.53 -10.50 27.99
C GLN A 12 -4.14 -9.93 28.33
N ARG A 13 -3.18 -10.83 28.54
CA ARG A 13 -1.78 -10.43 28.76
C ARG A 13 -1.32 -9.61 27.56
N PRO A 14 -0.70 -8.43 27.76
CA PRO A 14 -0.09 -7.70 26.67
C PRO A 14 1.04 -8.56 26.09
N HIS A 15 1.09 -8.66 24.76
CA HIS A 15 2.23 -9.23 24.05
C HIS A 15 3.52 -8.56 24.53
N THR A 16 4.50 -9.36 24.95
CA THR A 16 5.71 -8.94 25.68
C THR A 16 6.81 -8.30 24.82
N ARG A 17 6.54 -7.98 23.55
CA ARG A 17 7.37 -7.08 22.74
C ARG A 17 6.45 -6.17 21.92
N PRO A 18 6.64 -4.84 21.95
CA PRO A 18 6.00 -3.97 20.99
C PRO A 18 6.44 -4.43 19.59
N LEU A 19 5.49 -4.71 18.70
CA LEU A 19 5.80 -4.89 17.29
C LEU A 19 6.46 -3.60 16.80
N GLN A 20 7.63 -3.75 16.18
CA GLN A 20 8.36 -2.60 15.65
C GLN A 20 7.58 -2.09 14.44
N GLN A 21 6.92 -0.94 14.58
CA GLN A 21 6.05 -0.37 13.55
C GLN A 21 6.84 -0.04 12.26
N PHE A 22 8.10 0.40 12.41
CA PHE A 22 8.98 0.71 11.30
C PHE A 22 10.22 -0.16 11.30
N ALA A 23 10.39 -0.99 10.27
CA ALA A 23 11.51 -1.92 10.15
C ALA A 23 12.42 -1.54 8.97
N ALA A 24 13.70 -1.33 9.27
CA ALA A 24 14.76 -1.25 8.28
C ALA A 24 15.32 -2.67 8.02
N HIS A 25 15.52 -3.01 6.76
CA HIS A 25 16.13 -4.27 6.33
C HIS A 25 17.45 -4.00 5.64
N GLY A 26 18.54 -4.34 6.32
CA GLY A 26 19.91 -3.98 5.93
C GLY A 26 20.69 -3.39 7.10
N ASP A 27 21.96 -3.13 6.88
CA ASP A 27 22.88 -2.47 7.81
C ASP A 27 22.89 -0.94 7.62
N SER A 28 22.48 -0.46 6.44
CA SER A 28 22.40 0.98 6.14
C SER A 28 21.26 1.67 6.88
N GLN A 29 21.52 2.89 7.39
CA GLN A 29 20.51 3.73 8.02
C GLN A 29 19.68 4.47 6.95
N CYS A 30 18.67 3.79 6.39
CA CYS A 30 17.77 4.41 5.40
C CYS A 30 16.45 4.91 5.98
N LEU A 31 16.04 4.39 7.13
CA LEU A 31 14.82 4.80 7.82
C LEU A 31 15.14 6.02 8.71
N PRO A 32 14.43 7.15 8.59
CA PRO A 32 14.62 8.28 9.48
C PRO A 32 14.11 7.94 10.89
N GLU A 33 14.73 8.55 11.90
CA GLU A 33 14.24 8.44 13.28
C GLU A 33 12.82 9.01 13.40
N THR A 34 11.99 8.35 14.21
CA THR A 34 10.64 8.85 14.50
C THR A 34 10.72 10.04 15.44
N SER A 35 10.57 11.25 14.90
CA SER A 35 10.65 12.48 15.68
C SER A 35 9.40 12.70 16.54
N PRO A 36 9.51 13.40 17.69
CA PRO A 36 8.34 13.81 18.47
C PRO A 36 7.32 14.62 17.65
N GLN A 37 7.79 15.46 16.72
CA GLN A 37 6.95 16.24 15.84
C GLN A 37 6.07 15.35 14.95
N LEU A 38 6.64 14.28 14.39
CA LEU A 38 5.89 13.33 13.57
C LEU A 38 4.82 12.58 14.38
N LEU A 39 5.10 12.26 15.65
CA LEU A 39 4.14 11.63 16.55
C LEU A 39 2.98 12.57 16.92
N GLU A 40 3.29 13.84 17.20
CA GLU A 40 2.28 14.88 17.46
C GLU A 40 1.40 15.13 16.24
N GLU A 41 2.02 15.24 15.06
CA GLU A 41 1.34 15.39 13.77
C GLU A 41 0.40 14.22 13.50
N ALA A 42 0.88 12.97 13.68
CA ALA A 42 0.05 11.79 13.53
C ALA A 42 -1.11 11.76 14.53
N ALA A 43 -0.89 12.15 15.79
CA ALA A 43 -1.94 12.21 16.80
C ALA A 43 -3.01 13.24 16.44
N ALA A 44 -2.62 14.44 16.00
CA ALA A 44 -3.53 15.48 15.53
C ALA A 44 -4.33 15.00 14.32
N LYS A 45 -3.65 14.42 13.31
CA LYS A 45 -4.29 13.91 12.10
C LYS A 45 -5.26 12.76 12.41
N ARG A 46 -4.94 11.84 13.34
CA ARG A 46 -5.91 10.81 13.79
C ARG A 46 -7.21 11.43 14.34
N VAL A 47 -7.13 12.56 15.05
CA VAL A 47 -8.32 13.25 15.57
C VAL A 47 -9.13 13.85 14.43
N THR A 48 -8.49 14.52 13.45
CA THR A 48 -9.20 15.09 12.30
C THR A 48 -9.85 13.99 11.46
N CYS A 49 -9.12 12.92 11.16
CA CYS A 49 -9.66 11.79 10.40
C CYS A 49 -10.88 11.17 11.08
N ARG A 50 -10.84 10.93 12.39
CA ARG A 50 -12.01 10.37 13.11
C ARG A 50 -13.24 11.27 13.06
N LYS A 51 -13.06 12.58 12.90
CA LYS A 51 -14.14 13.56 12.93
C LYS A 51 -14.72 13.85 11.54
N TYR A 52 -13.87 13.95 10.52
CA TYR A 52 -14.25 14.46 9.21
C TYR A 52 -14.11 13.44 8.08
N SER A 53 -13.18 12.49 8.18
CA SER A 53 -12.97 11.52 7.11
C SER A 53 -14.11 10.51 7.05
N PRO A 54 -14.56 10.13 5.84
CA PRO A 54 -15.68 9.23 5.67
C PRO A 54 -15.23 7.76 5.52
N PHE A 55 -13.96 7.48 5.81
CA PHE A 55 -13.37 6.14 5.71
C PHE A 55 -13.47 5.38 7.03
N VAL A 56 -13.79 4.09 6.92
CA VAL A 56 -13.73 3.16 8.03
C VAL A 56 -12.50 2.28 7.86
N ALA A 57 -11.63 2.22 8.87
CA ALA A 57 -10.48 1.33 8.86
C ALA A 57 -10.94 -0.13 8.95
N GLY A 58 -10.59 -0.92 7.95
CA GLY A 58 -10.71 -2.38 8.00
C GLY A 58 -9.73 -3.00 8.99
N ARG A 59 -9.98 -4.26 9.38
CA ARG A 59 -9.16 -4.99 10.39
C ARG A 59 -7.92 -5.68 9.83
N ALA A 60 -7.71 -5.67 8.51
CA ALA A 60 -6.62 -6.40 7.90
C ALA A 60 -5.26 -5.86 8.38
N ARG A 61 -4.34 -6.77 8.71
CA ARG A 61 -2.94 -6.41 9.03
C ARG A 61 -2.19 -6.10 7.74
N VAL A 62 -1.87 -4.83 7.53
CA VAL A 62 -1.21 -4.33 6.32
C VAL A 62 0.14 -3.70 6.67
N ALA A 63 1.14 -3.94 5.83
CA ALA A 63 2.39 -3.18 5.83
C ALA A 63 2.58 -2.45 4.49
N THR A 64 3.04 -1.21 4.57
CA THR A 64 3.63 -0.52 3.42
C THR A 64 5.08 -0.96 3.28
N VAL A 65 5.49 -1.35 2.08
CA VAL A 65 6.81 -1.89 1.78
C VAL A 65 7.43 -1.07 0.67
N THR A 66 8.68 -0.66 0.86
CA THR A 66 9.42 0.14 -0.12
C THR A 66 10.92 -0.17 -0.06
N ALA A 67 11.68 0.41 -0.98
CA ALA A 67 13.13 0.30 -1.05
C ALA A 67 13.78 1.68 -1.11
N GLN A 68 14.72 1.92 -0.21
CA GLN A 68 15.51 3.14 -0.16
C GLN A 68 16.95 2.78 0.19
N PHE A 69 17.77 2.59 -0.83
CA PHE A 69 19.19 2.26 -0.69
C PHE A 69 20.06 3.19 -1.56
N GLY A 70 21.34 3.23 -1.23
CA GLY A 70 22.31 4.19 -1.79
C GLY A 70 22.38 5.48 -0.98
N GLU A 71 23.03 6.50 -1.55
CA GLU A 71 23.22 7.79 -0.86
C GLU A 71 21.87 8.42 -0.46
N PRO A 72 21.70 8.83 0.80
CA PRO A 72 20.48 9.49 1.26
C PRO A 72 20.20 10.75 0.45
N GLN A 73 18.99 10.84 -0.11
CA GLN A 73 18.53 12.03 -0.83
C GLN A 73 17.29 12.59 -0.12
N GLU A 74 17.36 13.87 0.21
CA GLU A 74 16.34 14.60 0.98
C GLU A 74 14.92 14.39 0.44
N HIS A 75 14.74 14.43 -0.89
CA HIS A 75 13.43 14.32 -1.50
C HIS A 75 12.79 12.93 -1.33
N TYR A 76 13.56 11.84 -1.31
CA TYR A 76 13.02 10.51 -0.96
C TYR A 76 12.75 10.39 0.53
N GLN A 77 13.53 11.03 1.39
CA GLN A 77 13.26 11.04 2.84
C GLN A 77 11.96 11.79 3.15
N ARG A 78 11.71 12.93 2.48
CA ARG A 78 10.43 13.64 2.55
C ARG A 78 9.28 12.77 2.05
N ALA A 79 9.49 12.04 0.94
CA ALA A 79 8.50 11.12 0.42
C ALA A 79 8.16 10.01 1.44
N LEU A 80 9.18 9.34 1.97
CA LEU A 80 9.04 8.31 3.00
C LEU A 80 8.33 8.85 4.25
N LYS A 81 8.61 10.09 4.68
CA LYS A 81 7.93 10.72 5.82
C LYS A 81 6.40 10.73 5.65
N THR A 82 5.88 10.92 4.43
CA THR A 82 4.42 10.85 4.19
C THR A 82 3.83 9.46 4.42
N HIS A 83 4.60 8.41 4.12
CA HIS A 83 4.23 7.01 4.40
C HIS A 83 4.35 6.67 5.88
N LEU A 84 5.39 7.17 6.57
CA LEU A 84 5.54 7.00 8.02
C LEU A 84 4.41 7.69 8.79
N LEU A 85 4.03 8.90 8.39
CA LEU A 85 2.89 9.62 8.95
C LEU A 85 1.60 8.81 8.78
N HIS A 86 1.33 8.33 7.56
CA HIS A 86 0.15 7.53 7.27
C HIS A 86 0.10 6.26 8.12
N ALA A 87 1.22 5.55 8.19
CA ALA A 87 1.32 4.35 8.99
C ALA A 87 1.10 4.62 10.48
N LEU A 88 1.61 5.73 11.01
CA LEU A 88 1.26 6.19 12.35
C LEU A 88 -0.24 6.46 12.46
N VAL A 89 -0.85 7.20 11.55
CA VAL A 89 -2.29 7.51 11.60
C VAL A 89 -3.14 6.23 11.69
N HIS A 90 -2.83 5.22 10.89
CA HIS A 90 -3.62 3.98 10.81
C HIS A 90 -3.15 2.83 11.68
N GLY A 91 -1.99 2.96 12.33
CA GLY A 91 -1.37 1.89 13.13
C GLY A 91 -0.87 0.71 12.28
N THR A 92 -0.50 0.96 11.03
CA THR A 92 0.09 -0.05 10.11
C THR A 92 1.62 -0.04 10.20
N GLU A 93 2.25 -1.06 9.60
CA GLU A 93 3.70 -1.19 9.56
C GLU A 93 4.30 -0.52 8.31
N VAL A 94 5.57 -0.09 8.41
CA VAL A 94 6.41 0.28 7.24
C VAL A 94 7.67 -0.56 7.25
N ARG A 95 7.97 -1.23 6.13
CA ARG A 95 9.20 -2.01 5.96
C ARG A 95 10.02 -1.48 4.79
N VAL A 96 11.25 -1.09 5.06
CA VAL A 96 12.12 -0.44 4.10
C VAL A 96 13.34 -1.31 3.85
N MET A 97 13.58 -1.67 2.59
CA MET A 97 14.84 -2.27 2.17
C MET A 97 15.91 -1.17 2.06
N CYS A 98 16.90 -1.23 2.95
CA CYS A 98 17.97 -0.25 3.07
C CYS A 98 19.24 -0.61 2.29
N ASP A 99 19.41 -1.89 1.95
CA ASP A 99 20.54 -2.39 1.18
C ASP A 99 20.07 -3.26 0.02
N ALA A 100 20.78 -3.17 -1.11
CA ALA A 100 20.51 -4.02 -2.25
C ALA A 100 20.85 -5.49 -1.91
N MET A 101 19.95 -6.39 -2.25
CA MET A 101 20.11 -7.84 -2.09
C MET A 101 20.57 -8.52 -3.39
N VAL A 102 20.11 -7.99 -4.52
CA VAL A 102 20.39 -8.49 -5.88
C VAL A 102 20.63 -7.30 -6.81
N ASP A 103 20.75 -7.55 -8.11
CA ASP A 103 21.02 -6.54 -9.13
C ASP A 103 19.78 -5.70 -9.50
N ASP A 104 20.03 -4.42 -9.80
CA ASP A 104 19.09 -3.47 -10.41
C ASP A 104 17.68 -3.45 -9.77
N LEU A 105 16.63 -3.42 -10.60
CA LEU A 105 15.24 -3.36 -10.18
C LEU A 105 14.73 -4.70 -9.63
N TRP A 106 15.46 -5.81 -9.84
CA TRP A 106 15.12 -7.14 -9.31
C TRP A 106 15.15 -7.20 -7.78
N ASN A 107 15.72 -6.19 -7.13
CA ASN A 107 15.64 -6.02 -5.69
C ASN A 107 14.20 -5.97 -5.16
N LYS A 108 13.27 -5.33 -5.88
CA LYS A 108 11.86 -5.25 -5.49
C LYS A 108 11.24 -6.65 -5.32
N PRO A 109 11.20 -7.51 -6.36
CA PRO A 109 10.62 -8.83 -6.20
C PRO A 109 11.42 -9.73 -5.25
N ALA A 110 12.75 -9.60 -5.18
CA ALA A 110 13.58 -10.37 -4.23
C ALA A 110 13.24 -10.04 -2.77
N PHE A 111 13.08 -8.76 -2.46
CA PHE A 111 12.76 -8.30 -1.12
C PHE A 111 11.34 -8.70 -0.70
N ILE A 112 10.36 -8.54 -1.61
CA ILE A 112 8.99 -8.97 -1.35
C ILE A 112 8.93 -10.49 -1.12
N LEU A 113 9.64 -11.28 -1.93
CA LEU A 113 9.69 -12.74 -1.74
C LEU A 113 10.26 -13.11 -0.35
N ASN A 114 11.35 -12.46 0.07
CA ASN A 114 11.92 -12.65 1.40
C ASN A 114 10.90 -12.31 2.51
N LEU A 115 10.18 -11.19 2.39
CA LEU A 115 9.13 -10.82 3.35
C LEU A 115 7.99 -11.83 3.38
N LEU A 116 7.51 -12.28 2.22
CA LEU A 116 6.45 -13.30 2.12
C LEU A 116 6.84 -14.58 2.85
N MET A 117 8.06 -15.08 2.63
CA MET A 117 8.58 -16.27 3.31
C MET A 117 8.65 -16.06 4.83
N GLN A 118 9.16 -14.91 5.28
CA GLN A 118 9.21 -14.58 6.71
C GLN A 118 7.82 -14.50 7.35
N GLU A 119 6.83 -13.93 6.66
CA GLU A 119 5.45 -13.88 7.15
C GLU A 119 4.77 -15.26 7.13
N MET A 120 5.07 -16.15 6.17
CA MET A 120 4.54 -17.52 6.14
C MET A 120 5.08 -18.40 7.28
N LEU A 121 6.20 -18.03 7.90
CA LEU A 121 6.73 -18.72 9.10
C LEU A 121 6.03 -18.28 10.39
N LYS A 122 5.27 -17.17 10.37
CA LYS A 122 4.54 -16.68 11.55
C LYS A 122 3.19 -17.38 11.70
N PRO A 123 2.64 -17.48 12.92
CA PRO A 123 1.25 -17.88 13.12
C PRO A 123 0.27 -16.96 12.36
N GLU A 124 -0.85 -17.50 11.85
CA GLU A 124 -1.82 -16.75 11.04
C GLU A 124 -2.38 -15.48 11.71
N LYS A 125 -2.52 -15.50 13.03
CA LYS A 125 -2.98 -14.34 13.81
C LYS A 125 -1.95 -13.20 13.90
N ASP A 126 -0.67 -13.51 13.73
CA ASP A 126 0.46 -12.59 13.93
C ASP A 126 1.08 -12.15 12.60
N ARG A 127 0.81 -12.87 11.50
CA ARG A 127 1.30 -12.54 10.15
C ARG A 127 0.58 -11.35 9.53
N LEU A 128 1.27 -10.60 8.67
CA LEU A 128 0.61 -9.68 7.74
C LEU A 128 -0.37 -10.44 6.85
N GLU A 129 -1.51 -9.81 6.57
CA GLU A 129 -2.49 -10.31 5.60
C GLU A 129 -2.23 -9.71 4.21
N TRP A 130 -1.79 -8.45 4.17
CA TRP A 130 -1.51 -7.73 2.93
C TRP A 130 -0.21 -6.93 3.03
N ILE A 131 0.45 -6.82 1.89
CA ILE A 131 1.58 -5.93 1.62
C ILE A 131 1.09 -4.90 0.60
N GLN A 132 1.34 -3.63 0.85
CA GLN A 132 1.28 -2.58 -0.15
C GLN A 132 2.71 -2.26 -0.57
N TRP A 133 3.09 -2.59 -1.81
CA TRP A 133 4.34 -2.09 -2.35
C TRP A 133 4.15 -0.64 -2.82
N VAL A 134 5.14 0.21 -2.56
CA VAL A 134 5.24 1.57 -3.12
C VAL A 134 6.67 1.85 -3.56
N ASP A 135 6.85 2.38 -4.77
CA ASP A 135 8.13 2.91 -5.23
C ASP A 135 8.50 4.17 -4.42
N ARG A 136 9.80 4.44 -4.29
CA ARG A 136 10.32 5.52 -3.42
C ARG A 136 9.92 6.93 -3.84
N ASP A 137 9.40 7.10 -5.05
CA ASP A 137 8.90 8.35 -5.62
C ASP A 137 7.38 8.44 -5.60
N THR A 138 6.85 8.08 -4.45
CA THR A 138 5.43 8.16 -4.17
C THR A 138 5.17 9.03 -2.95
N LEU A 139 4.10 9.81 -3.00
CA LEU A 139 3.61 10.62 -1.89
C LEU A 139 2.19 10.20 -1.53
N ILE A 140 1.90 10.11 -0.22
CA ILE A 140 0.53 9.98 0.25
C ILE A 140 -0.11 11.36 0.30
N LEU A 141 -1.14 11.56 -0.52
CA LEU A 141 -1.94 12.78 -0.58
C LEU A 141 -3.03 12.78 0.51
N GLU A 142 -3.69 11.64 0.70
CA GLU A 142 -4.81 11.53 1.65
C GLU A 142 -4.42 10.68 2.87
N GLN A 143 -4.01 11.37 3.93
CA GLN A 143 -3.56 10.75 5.18
C GLN A 143 -4.68 10.03 5.94
N CYS A 144 -5.95 10.39 5.73
CA CYS A 144 -7.09 9.80 6.43
C CYS A 144 -7.67 8.56 5.75
N ARG A 145 -7.27 8.25 4.51
CA ARG A 145 -7.75 7.06 3.80
C ARG A 145 -6.92 5.83 4.18
N PRO A 146 -7.50 4.80 4.81
CA PRO A 146 -6.76 3.59 5.15
C PRO A 146 -6.52 2.74 3.89
N ILE A 147 -5.39 2.02 3.83
CA ILE A 147 -5.09 1.08 2.73
C ILE A 147 -6.19 0.03 2.58
N THR A 148 -6.76 -0.39 3.71
CA THR A 148 -7.85 -1.37 3.78
C THR A 148 -9.12 -0.93 3.07
N SER A 149 -9.28 0.36 2.75
CA SER A 149 -10.42 0.85 1.96
C SER A 149 -10.41 0.37 0.50
N PHE A 150 -9.27 -0.11 0.00
CA PHE A 150 -9.13 -0.68 -1.35
C PHE A 150 -9.18 -2.20 -1.38
N LEU A 151 -9.04 -2.86 -0.24
CA LEU A 151 -8.94 -4.31 -0.14
C LEU A 151 -10.33 -4.97 -0.19
N PRO A 152 -10.40 -6.27 -0.54
CA PRO A 152 -11.63 -7.03 -0.40
C PRO A 152 -12.16 -6.92 1.03
N PRO A 153 -13.49 -6.83 1.24
CA PRO A 153 -14.05 -6.80 2.57
C PRO A 153 -13.65 -8.06 3.35
N SER A 154 -13.25 -7.89 4.61
CA SER A 154 -12.68 -8.97 5.42
C SER A 154 -13.63 -10.17 5.58
N ASP A 155 -13.04 -11.36 5.61
CA ASP A 155 -13.68 -12.67 5.71
C ASP A 155 -14.73 -12.85 6.83
N GLU A 156 -14.86 -11.99 7.85
CA GLU A 156 -16.01 -12.11 8.79
C GLU A 156 -17.37 -12.01 8.07
N ALA A 157 -17.45 -11.36 6.91
CA ALA A 157 -18.64 -11.36 6.07
C ALA A 157 -18.83 -12.65 5.23
N LEU A 158 -17.76 -13.43 5.01
CA LEU A 158 -17.74 -14.65 4.17
C LEU A 158 -17.63 -15.95 4.98
N ARG A 159 -17.11 -15.89 6.23
CA ARG A 159 -16.92 -17.02 7.18
C ARG A 159 -18.21 -17.56 7.78
N GLY A 160 -19.36 -16.97 7.45
CA GLY A 160 -20.66 -17.59 7.70
C GLY A 160 -20.87 -18.91 6.94
N SER A 161 -20.03 -19.19 5.93
CA SER A 161 -20.03 -20.44 5.19
C SER A 161 -18.65 -21.10 5.19
N LEU A 162 -18.61 -22.36 5.66
CA LEU A 162 -17.59 -23.39 5.43
C LEU A 162 -16.38 -23.43 6.37
N TRP A 163 -16.56 -24.22 7.43
CA TRP A 163 -15.49 -24.96 8.10
C TRP A 163 -14.85 -25.95 7.10
N GLY A 164 -13.54 -25.86 6.90
CA GLY A 164 -12.73 -26.80 6.10
C GLY A 164 -12.24 -26.21 4.77
N ARG A 165 -11.08 -25.53 4.79
CA ARG A 165 -10.36 -25.18 3.55
C ARG A 165 -9.39 -26.32 3.21
N ASN A 166 -9.71 -27.08 2.16
CA ASN A 166 -8.72 -27.69 1.29
C ASN A 166 -8.03 -26.56 0.49
N ASP A 167 -6.78 -26.77 0.08
CA ASP A 167 -5.90 -25.81 -0.60
C ASP A 167 -6.35 -25.34 -2.00
N ASP A 168 -7.57 -25.67 -2.42
CA ASP A 168 -8.20 -25.13 -3.63
C ASP A 168 -8.87 -23.79 -3.31
N ALA A 169 -8.08 -22.71 -3.32
CA ALA A 169 -8.60 -21.35 -3.21
C ALA A 169 -9.73 -21.13 -4.25
N PRO A 170 -10.88 -20.55 -3.87
CA PRO A 170 -11.93 -20.26 -4.84
C PRO A 170 -11.37 -19.40 -5.97
N LYS A 171 -11.66 -19.74 -7.23
CA LYS A 171 -11.21 -18.97 -8.42
C LYS A 171 -11.53 -17.47 -8.36
N ASN A 172 -12.50 -17.09 -7.52
CA ASN A 172 -12.90 -15.70 -7.35
C ASN A 172 -12.14 -14.97 -6.23
N GLU A 173 -11.17 -15.55 -5.52
CA GLU A 173 -10.46 -14.84 -4.45
C GLU A 173 -9.45 -13.83 -5.02
N THR A 174 -9.44 -12.61 -4.49
CA THR A 174 -8.47 -11.57 -4.89
C THR A 174 -7.18 -11.74 -4.09
N HIS A 175 -6.04 -11.87 -4.77
CA HIS A 175 -4.72 -11.94 -4.13
C HIS A 175 -3.81 -10.78 -4.50
N MET A 176 -4.10 -10.08 -5.59
CA MET A 176 -3.30 -8.94 -5.99
C MET A 176 -4.17 -7.85 -6.62
N LEU A 177 -3.94 -6.59 -6.24
CA LEU A 177 -4.51 -5.42 -6.90
C LEU A 177 -3.38 -4.69 -7.62
N VAL A 178 -3.53 -4.53 -8.93
CA VAL A 178 -2.56 -3.88 -9.82
C VAL A 178 -3.25 -2.82 -10.66
N THR A 179 -2.47 -1.90 -11.21
CA THR A 179 -2.96 -0.85 -12.10
C THR A 179 -2.31 -0.97 -13.47
N LYS A 180 -2.88 -0.28 -14.47
CA LYS A 180 -2.28 -0.12 -15.79
C LYS A 180 -2.18 1.35 -16.14
N ASP A 181 -1.16 1.69 -16.90
CA ASP A 181 -0.99 2.96 -17.59
C ASP A 181 -0.88 2.72 -19.11
N TRP A 182 -0.43 3.71 -19.87
CA TRP A 182 -0.25 3.61 -21.32
C TRP A 182 0.85 2.63 -21.76
N ASN A 183 1.69 2.15 -20.83
CA ASN A 183 2.74 1.16 -21.05
C ASN A 183 2.32 -0.27 -20.62
N GLY A 184 1.08 -0.48 -20.16
CA GLY A 184 0.62 -1.77 -19.65
C GLY A 184 0.58 -1.79 -18.13
N LEU A 185 0.95 -2.93 -17.52
CA LEU A 185 1.07 -3.02 -16.06
C LEU A 185 2.00 -1.93 -15.51
N ASN A 186 1.55 -1.19 -14.49
CA ASN A 186 2.42 -0.36 -13.66
C ASN A 186 2.54 -1.00 -12.28
N ASN A 187 3.75 -1.42 -11.89
CA ASN A 187 4.01 -2.10 -10.63
C ASN A 187 4.72 -1.21 -9.59
N GLY A 188 4.70 0.11 -9.80
CA GLY A 188 5.22 1.03 -8.80
C GLY A 188 4.38 1.05 -7.53
N ILE A 189 3.08 0.73 -7.65
CA ILE A 189 2.18 0.58 -6.49
C ILE A 189 1.22 -0.57 -6.75
N PHE A 190 1.17 -1.50 -5.81
CA PHE A 190 0.22 -2.62 -5.83
C PHE A 190 -0.05 -3.14 -4.42
N MET A 191 -1.14 -3.89 -4.28
CA MET A 191 -1.48 -4.58 -3.03
C MET A 191 -1.40 -6.08 -3.27
N LEU A 192 -0.77 -6.80 -2.36
CA LEU A 192 -0.47 -8.22 -2.46
C LEU A 192 -0.86 -8.94 -1.17
N ARG A 193 -1.68 -9.97 -1.28
CA ARG A 193 -2.04 -10.82 -0.16
C ARG A 193 -0.88 -11.73 0.20
N VAL A 194 -0.66 -11.93 1.50
CA VAL A 194 0.39 -12.83 1.99
C VAL A 194 -0.14 -14.26 2.01
N ASN A 195 0.25 -15.06 1.02
CA ASN A 195 -0.10 -16.49 0.90
C ASN A 195 0.90 -17.25 0.00
N ASN A 196 0.69 -18.56 -0.18
CA ASN A 196 1.53 -19.38 -1.06
C ASN A 196 1.47 -18.93 -2.53
N TRP A 197 0.30 -18.50 -3.01
CA TRP A 197 0.14 -17.98 -4.38
C TRP A 197 1.09 -16.80 -4.64
N ALA A 198 1.26 -15.90 -3.67
CA ALA A 198 2.18 -14.78 -3.79
C ALA A 198 3.65 -15.23 -3.80
N ILE A 199 4.01 -16.27 -3.04
CA ILE A 199 5.36 -16.86 -3.08
C ILE A 199 5.63 -17.44 -4.46
N ASP A 200 4.69 -18.21 -5.02
CA ASP A 200 4.83 -18.81 -6.34
C ASP A 200 4.96 -17.73 -7.43
N LEU A 201 4.13 -16.69 -7.35
CA LEU A 201 4.18 -15.55 -8.26
C LEU A 201 5.56 -14.88 -8.24
N PHE A 202 6.05 -14.48 -7.06
CA PHE A 202 7.32 -13.76 -6.96
C PHE A 202 8.54 -14.64 -7.24
N THR A 203 8.44 -15.94 -7.00
CA THR A 203 9.44 -16.93 -7.44
C THR A 203 9.50 -16.98 -8.97
N ALA A 204 8.34 -17.08 -9.64
CA ALA A 204 8.26 -17.10 -11.10
C ALA A 204 8.77 -15.79 -11.73
N ILE A 205 8.44 -14.63 -11.15
CA ILE A 205 8.92 -13.32 -11.61
C ILE A 205 10.46 -13.26 -11.59
N LEU A 206 11.09 -13.62 -10.47
CA LEU A 206 12.55 -13.63 -10.36
C LEU A 206 13.22 -14.61 -11.31
N ALA A 207 12.61 -15.79 -11.49
CA ALA A 207 13.13 -16.81 -12.39
C ALA A 207 12.96 -16.42 -13.87
N PHE A 208 11.99 -15.56 -14.23
CA PHE A 208 11.59 -15.26 -15.60
C PHE A 208 12.75 -14.93 -16.52
N ARG A 209 13.65 -14.05 -16.08
CA ARG A 209 14.84 -13.63 -16.84
C ARG A 209 15.80 -14.77 -17.20
N HIS A 210 15.75 -15.88 -16.47
CA HIS A 210 16.64 -17.03 -16.68
C HIS A 210 16.02 -18.12 -17.56
N TYR A 211 14.70 -18.34 -17.48
CA TYR A 211 14.03 -19.38 -18.27
C TYR A 211 13.32 -18.84 -19.53
N LYS A 212 13.14 -17.52 -19.66
CA LYS A 212 12.69 -16.81 -20.87
C LYS A 212 13.68 -15.71 -21.27
N PRO A 213 14.97 -16.02 -21.50
CA PRO A 213 15.99 -14.99 -21.77
C PRO A 213 15.75 -14.23 -23.09
N ASP A 214 15.01 -14.81 -24.03
CA ASP A 214 14.73 -14.21 -25.35
C ASP A 214 13.51 -13.27 -25.36
N VAL A 215 12.79 -13.15 -24.23
CA VAL A 215 11.65 -12.24 -24.10
C VAL A 215 12.16 -10.84 -23.76
N ASP A 216 11.75 -9.86 -24.56
CA ASP A 216 12.08 -8.46 -24.30
C ASP A 216 11.38 -7.96 -23.03
N LEU A 217 12.14 -7.30 -22.15
CA LEU A 217 11.68 -6.79 -20.87
C LEU A 217 11.95 -5.28 -20.80
N PRO A 218 11.20 -4.45 -21.56
CA PRO A 218 11.45 -3.01 -21.66
C PRO A 218 11.36 -2.27 -20.31
N PHE A 219 10.65 -2.84 -19.34
CA PHE A 219 10.54 -2.34 -17.97
C PHE A 219 11.06 -3.36 -16.93
N THR A 220 12.04 -4.18 -17.30
CA THR A 220 12.73 -5.14 -16.43
C THR A 220 11.75 -6.04 -15.67
N GLU A 221 11.68 -5.93 -14.34
CA GLU A 221 10.87 -6.79 -13.48
C GLU A 221 9.36 -6.51 -13.61
N GLN A 222 8.98 -5.28 -13.99
CA GLN A 222 7.59 -4.95 -14.30
C GLN A 222 7.10 -5.73 -15.53
N SER A 223 7.91 -5.78 -16.59
CA SER A 223 7.58 -6.57 -17.79
C SER A 223 7.50 -8.06 -17.45
N ALA A 224 8.42 -8.57 -16.62
CA ALA A 224 8.39 -9.97 -16.18
C ALA A 224 7.12 -10.27 -15.37
N MET A 225 6.75 -9.41 -14.42
CA MET A 225 5.50 -9.51 -13.66
C MET A 225 4.29 -9.50 -14.58
N GLU A 226 4.25 -8.64 -15.60
CA GLU A 226 3.15 -8.61 -16.56
C GLU A 226 3.03 -9.92 -17.36
N HIS A 227 4.16 -10.53 -17.76
CA HIS A 227 4.15 -11.82 -18.43
C HIS A 227 3.64 -12.94 -17.53
N VAL A 228 4.16 -13.05 -16.30
CA VAL A 228 3.78 -14.10 -15.35
C VAL A 228 2.30 -13.96 -14.95
N LEU A 229 1.79 -12.75 -14.76
CA LEU A 229 0.38 -12.51 -14.43
C LEU A 229 -0.60 -12.92 -15.54
N ARG A 230 -0.14 -13.19 -16.76
CA ARG A 230 -0.98 -13.72 -17.85
C ARG A 230 -1.06 -15.25 -17.86
N GLU A 231 -0.22 -15.94 -17.09
CA GLU A 231 -0.23 -17.40 -17.02
C GLU A 231 -1.47 -17.91 -16.27
N ASP A 232 -1.97 -19.10 -16.66
CA ASP A 232 -3.19 -19.70 -16.12
C ASP A 232 -3.16 -19.87 -14.60
N GLN A 233 -1.96 -20.02 -14.02
CA GLN A 233 -1.75 -20.13 -12.58
C GLN A 233 -2.05 -18.83 -11.81
N PHE A 234 -1.90 -17.65 -12.43
CA PHE A 234 -1.93 -16.37 -11.72
C PHE A 234 -3.03 -15.42 -12.18
N LYS A 235 -3.47 -15.52 -13.44
CA LYS A 235 -4.36 -14.54 -14.07
C LYS A 235 -5.69 -14.33 -13.36
N ASP A 236 -6.22 -15.36 -12.70
CA ASP A 236 -7.56 -15.35 -12.11
C ASP A 236 -7.61 -14.71 -10.71
N GLN A 237 -6.48 -14.48 -10.04
CA GLN A 237 -6.42 -13.90 -8.69
C GLN A 237 -5.84 -12.48 -8.65
N ALA A 238 -5.25 -12.03 -9.77
CA ALA A 238 -4.88 -10.64 -9.96
C ALA A 238 -6.06 -9.82 -10.47
N ARG A 239 -6.19 -8.59 -9.95
CA ARG A 239 -7.26 -7.66 -10.29
C ARG A 239 -6.65 -6.35 -10.77
N TYR A 240 -6.96 -6.02 -12.02
CA TYR A 240 -6.65 -4.71 -12.57
C TYR A 240 -7.74 -3.73 -12.14
N VAL A 241 -7.33 -2.71 -11.39
CA VAL A 241 -8.22 -1.66 -10.88
C VAL A 241 -7.90 -0.32 -11.55
N PRO A 242 -8.82 0.65 -11.51
CA PRO A 242 -8.56 1.98 -12.04
C PRO A 242 -7.32 2.61 -11.42
N GLN A 243 -6.47 3.21 -12.27
CA GLN A 243 -5.19 3.79 -11.85
C GLN A 243 -5.34 4.84 -10.74
N HIS A 244 -6.37 5.67 -10.83
CA HIS A 244 -6.62 6.76 -9.87
C HIS A 244 -6.95 6.31 -8.45
N TRP A 245 -7.20 5.02 -8.23
CA TRP A 245 -7.42 4.52 -6.88
C TRP A 245 -6.19 4.70 -6.00
N PHE A 246 -5.00 4.38 -6.52
CA PHE A 246 -3.77 4.43 -5.72
C PHE A 246 -2.48 4.61 -6.53
N ASN A 247 -2.53 4.87 -7.83
CA ASN A 247 -1.35 5.04 -8.68
C ASN A 247 -1.50 6.23 -9.64
N GLY A 248 -2.08 7.32 -9.15
CA GLY A 248 -2.35 8.53 -9.93
C GLY A 248 -1.08 9.32 -10.24
N TYR A 249 -1.13 10.12 -11.29
CA TYR A 249 -0.04 10.99 -11.75
C TYR A 249 -0.34 12.47 -11.52
N GLU A 250 0.70 13.29 -11.49
CA GLU A 250 0.56 14.74 -11.37
C GLU A 250 0.17 15.38 -12.70
N GLU A 251 -0.53 16.50 -12.63
CA GLU A 251 -0.78 17.37 -13.77
C GLU A 251 -0.59 18.83 -13.38
N GLY A 252 0.51 19.42 -13.83
CA GLY A 252 0.77 20.86 -13.76
C GLY A 252 1.29 21.36 -12.42
N GLY A 253 1.87 20.49 -11.59
CA GLY A 253 2.55 20.86 -10.34
C GLY A 253 1.63 20.95 -9.11
N ALA A 254 2.27 21.16 -7.95
CA ALA A 254 1.60 21.12 -6.65
C ALA A 254 0.70 22.34 -6.43
N ASP A 255 1.13 23.53 -6.88
CA ASP A 255 0.35 24.77 -6.75
C ASP A 255 -0.99 24.67 -7.50
N LEU A 256 -0.94 24.13 -8.71
CA LEU A 256 -2.14 23.92 -9.51
C LEU A 256 -3.05 22.87 -8.87
N PHE A 257 -2.49 21.76 -8.37
CA PHE A 257 -3.27 20.76 -7.63
C PHE A 257 -4.00 21.36 -6.42
N ASP A 258 -3.31 22.17 -5.62
CA ASP A 258 -3.88 22.75 -4.41
C ASP A 258 -4.99 23.78 -4.72
N LYS A 259 -4.83 24.59 -5.76
CA LYS A 259 -5.77 25.68 -6.09
C LYS A 259 -6.86 25.31 -7.09
N ARG A 260 -6.71 24.22 -7.85
CA ARG A 260 -7.65 23.85 -8.93
C ARG A 260 -9.03 23.58 -8.34
N GLU A 261 -10.04 24.31 -8.78
CA GLU A 261 -11.45 24.03 -8.40
C GLU A 261 -12.21 23.28 -9.50
N ASN A 262 -11.86 23.55 -10.77
CA ASN A 262 -12.47 22.86 -11.92
C ASN A 262 -11.66 21.62 -12.33
N ILE A 263 -12.32 20.47 -12.41
CA ILE A 263 -11.74 19.19 -12.86
C ILE A 263 -12.23 18.77 -14.26
N GLU A 264 -13.01 19.61 -14.93
CA GLU A 264 -13.50 19.35 -16.29
C GLU A 264 -12.33 19.17 -17.27
N GLY A 265 -12.40 18.12 -18.09
CA GLY A 265 -11.37 17.80 -19.08
C GLY A 265 -10.14 17.09 -18.53
N MET A 266 -9.97 17.01 -17.20
CA MET A 266 -8.87 16.26 -16.60
C MET A 266 -8.98 14.77 -16.93
N LYS A 267 -7.85 14.16 -17.28
CA LYS A 267 -7.78 12.70 -17.45
C LYS A 267 -8.00 11.99 -16.12
N GLU A 268 -8.55 10.78 -16.18
CA GLU A 268 -8.89 10.01 -14.97
C GLU A 268 -7.66 9.72 -14.12
N TYR A 269 -6.53 9.39 -14.75
CA TYR A 269 -5.29 9.02 -14.07
C TYR A 269 -4.57 10.18 -13.37
N PHE A 270 -4.99 11.43 -13.58
CA PHE A 270 -4.44 12.57 -12.82
C PHE A 270 -5.06 12.66 -11.43
N VAL A 271 -4.21 12.93 -10.43
CA VAL A 271 -4.64 13.05 -9.04
C VAL A 271 -5.56 14.25 -8.83
N ARG A 272 -6.53 14.07 -7.96
CA ARG A 272 -7.50 15.08 -7.49
C ARG A 272 -7.52 15.08 -5.96
N ARG A 273 -7.99 16.17 -5.35
CA ARG A 273 -8.18 16.19 -3.88
C ARG A 273 -9.16 15.08 -3.46
N GLY A 274 -8.73 14.24 -2.52
CA GLY A 274 -9.43 13.02 -2.09
C GLY A 274 -8.84 11.70 -2.63
N ASP A 275 -7.94 11.79 -3.63
CA ASP A 275 -7.14 10.65 -4.10
C ASP A 275 -6.07 10.26 -3.09
N TYR A 276 -5.69 8.98 -3.10
CA TYR A 276 -4.84 8.42 -2.07
C TYR A 276 -3.37 8.79 -2.22
N LEU A 277 -2.80 8.53 -3.39
CA LEU A 277 -1.36 8.43 -3.58
C LEU A 277 -0.98 8.95 -4.97
N LEU A 278 0.11 9.73 -4.99
CA LEU A 278 0.73 10.29 -6.19
C LEU A 278 2.03 9.59 -6.54
N HIS A 279 2.18 9.16 -7.79
CA HIS A 279 3.39 8.52 -8.31
C HIS A 279 4.07 9.39 -9.37
N PHE A 280 5.38 9.66 -9.20
CA PHE A 280 6.19 10.41 -10.16
C PHE A 280 6.87 9.51 -11.21
N ALA A 281 6.16 8.50 -11.69
CA ALA A 281 6.67 7.51 -12.65
C ALA A 281 7.27 8.18 -13.89
N GLY A 282 8.52 7.82 -14.22
CA GLY A 282 9.19 8.30 -15.43
C GLY A 282 9.48 9.81 -15.49
N ARG A 283 9.29 10.55 -14.39
CA ARG A 283 9.57 11.99 -14.34
C ARG A 283 11.07 12.26 -14.22
N SER A 284 11.63 13.01 -15.16
CA SER A 284 13.03 13.41 -15.13
C SER A 284 13.35 14.40 -14.01
N ASP A 285 12.42 15.31 -13.69
CA ASP A 285 12.57 16.32 -12.64
C ASP A 285 11.99 15.90 -11.28
N ARG A 286 12.07 14.60 -10.98
CA ARG A 286 11.48 13.98 -9.79
C ARG A 286 11.96 14.59 -8.49
N SER A 287 13.21 15.05 -8.44
CA SER A 287 13.78 15.67 -7.23
C SER A 287 13.05 16.96 -6.85
N ASN A 288 12.81 17.85 -7.81
CA ASN A 288 12.12 19.11 -7.56
C ASN A 288 10.63 18.86 -7.31
N LEU A 289 10.00 18.00 -8.10
CA LEU A 289 8.58 17.67 -7.93
C LEU A 289 8.28 17.08 -6.55
N LEU A 290 9.10 16.13 -6.07
CA LEU A 290 8.92 15.57 -4.73
C LEU A 290 9.06 16.65 -3.64
N LYS A 291 9.98 17.61 -3.79
CA LYS A 291 10.13 18.71 -2.84
C LYS A 291 8.91 19.63 -2.86
N GLU A 292 8.53 20.10 -4.04
CA GLU A 292 7.39 21.00 -4.26
C GLU A 292 6.09 20.42 -3.70
N TRP A 293 5.79 19.16 -4.02
CA TRP A 293 4.61 18.48 -3.51
C TRP A 293 4.69 18.20 -2.02
N SER A 294 5.86 17.87 -1.48
CA SER A 294 6.02 17.71 -0.03
C SER A 294 5.78 19.03 0.72
N ASP A 295 6.33 20.14 0.22
CA ASP A 295 6.14 21.47 0.80
C ASP A 295 4.65 21.89 0.78
N MET A 296 3.96 21.59 -0.33
CA MET A 296 2.51 21.81 -0.43
C MET A 296 1.74 20.99 0.61
N LEU A 297 2.05 19.69 0.76
CA LEU A 297 1.37 18.81 1.71
C LEU A 297 1.58 19.22 3.19
N GLU A 298 2.71 19.86 3.53
CA GLU A 298 2.95 20.38 4.88
C GLU A 298 2.03 21.57 5.25
N HIS A 299 1.46 22.25 4.25
CA HIS A 299 0.57 23.40 4.43
C HIS A 299 -0.88 23.12 4.02
N GLN A 300 -1.11 22.04 3.29
CA GLN A 300 -2.45 21.63 2.87
C GLN A 300 -3.26 21.15 4.09
N GLY A 301 -4.46 21.70 4.22
CA GLY A 301 -5.41 21.27 5.24
C GLY A 301 -6.05 19.92 4.95
N ASP A 302 -7.03 19.56 5.76
CA ASP A 302 -7.79 18.32 5.57
C ASP A 302 -8.95 18.59 4.60
N VAL A 303 -8.88 17.99 3.40
CA VAL A 303 -9.85 18.25 2.33
C VAL A 303 -11.29 17.87 2.70
N TRP A 304 -11.47 16.92 3.63
CA TRP A 304 -12.80 16.53 4.14
C TRP A 304 -13.32 17.52 5.16
N GLN A 305 -12.44 18.05 6.02
CA GLN A 305 -12.80 19.11 6.96
C GLN A 305 -13.19 20.41 6.24
N GLU A 306 -12.49 20.73 5.15
CA GLU A 306 -12.67 21.96 4.39
C GLU A 306 -13.73 21.86 3.27
N ASP A 307 -14.31 20.67 3.07
CA ASP A 307 -15.27 20.39 1.99
C ASP A 307 -14.70 20.70 0.58
N ARG A 308 -13.41 20.40 0.38
CA ARG A 308 -12.67 20.64 -0.88
C ARG A 308 -12.38 19.37 -1.68
N VAL A 309 -13.07 18.28 -1.36
CA VAL A 309 -12.92 16.98 -2.03
C VAL A 309 -13.40 17.08 -3.47
N GLN A 310 -12.60 16.56 -4.39
CA GLN A 310 -12.90 16.51 -5.83
C GLN A 310 -13.18 15.10 -6.32
N ARG A 311 -12.65 14.08 -5.65
CA ARG A 311 -12.91 12.68 -5.98
C ARG A 311 -13.05 11.82 -4.74
N ASP A 312 -14.08 10.98 -4.75
CA ASP A 312 -14.30 9.94 -3.74
C ASP A 312 -14.62 8.59 -4.39
N VAL A 313 -13.61 7.71 -4.43
CA VAL A 313 -13.71 6.40 -5.07
C VAL A 313 -14.41 5.32 -4.24
N ARG A 314 -14.97 5.63 -3.04
CA ARG A 314 -15.59 4.59 -2.18
C ARG A 314 -16.68 3.79 -2.88
N ALA A 315 -17.57 4.48 -3.60
CA ALA A 315 -18.67 3.83 -4.32
C ALA A 315 -18.16 2.96 -5.49
N GLU A 316 -17.08 3.39 -6.14
CA GLU A 316 -16.42 2.62 -7.20
C GLU A 316 -15.83 1.32 -6.64
N VAL A 317 -15.08 1.40 -5.53
CA VAL A 317 -14.45 0.24 -4.88
C VAL A 317 -15.51 -0.75 -4.39
N GLN A 318 -16.59 -0.26 -3.78
CA GLN A 318 -17.69 -1.12 -3.32
C GLN A 318 -18.38 -1.82 -4.50
N THR A 319 -18.63 -1.09 -5.58
CA THR A 319 -19.22 -1.65 -6.80
C THR A 319 -18.33 -2.73 -7.41
N PHE A 320 -17.03 -2.46 -7.53
CA PHE A 320 -16.06 -3.42 -8.03
C PHE A 320 -16.10 -4.75 -7.28
N TYR A 321 -16.06 -4.73 -5.95
CA TYR A 321 -16.11 -5.97 -5.17
C TYR A 321 -17.47 -6.66 -5.19
N ARG A 322 -18.57 -5.91 -5.23
CA ARG A 322 -19.92 -6.47 -5.40
C ARG A 322 -20.03 -7.22 -6.73
N ASP A 323 -19.52 -6.64 -7.80
CA ASP A 323 -19.58 -7.24 -9.14
C ASP A 323 -18.68 -8.50 -9.26
N LEU A 324 -17.63 -8.59 -8.43
CA LEU A 324 -16.82 -9.81 -8.25
C LEU A 324 -17.46 -10.87 -7.34
N GLY A 325 -18.64 -10.60 -6.75
CA GLY A 325 -19.28 -11.47 -5.77
C GLY A 325 -18.55 -11.52 -4.42
N GLN A 326 -17.71 -10.52 -4.13
CA GLN A 326 -16.96 -10.38 -2.88
C GLN A 326 -17.54 -9.29 -1.96
N GLY A 327 -18.43 -8.44 -2.47
CA GLY A 327 -19.12 -7.39 -1.72
C GLY A 327 -20.53 -7.79 -1.28
N LYS A 328 -21.10 -7.07 -0.30
CA LYS A 328 -22.53 -7.13 0.01
C LYS A 328 -23.36 -6.32 -0.98
#